data_AF-A0A516R653-F1
#
_entry.id   AF-A0A516R653-F1
#
_cell.length_a   1.000
_cell.length_b   1.000
_cell.length_c   1.000
_cell.angle_alpha   90.00
_cell.angle_beta   90.00
_cell.angle_gamma   90.00
#
_symmetry.space_group_name_H-M   'P 1'
#
loop_
_entity.id
_entity.type
_entity.pdbx_description
1 polymer ?
#
loop_
_entity_poly.entity_id
_entity_poly.type
_entity_poly.pdbx_seq_one_letter_code
_entity_poly.pdbx_strand_id
1 'polypeptide(L)'
;MVALTEHHQVNAPVVYGLLRLVRVSTARQTALAASLAEYCRSHEFQLSGVFTDRDATAGPISAVFMGLLDVLALPDVYGVVAPAMSHLGPKAIAAQRGRRVAAAGSHLLLVRKHRIPQCPVSRCGPLVGPR
;
A
#
# COMPACT_ATOMS: atom_id res chain seq x y z
N MET A 1 2.06 -23.78 -40.32
CA MET A 1 2.97 -23.20 -39.30
C MET A 1 2.28 -21.95 -38.77
N VAL A 2 1.49 -22.06 -37.70
CA VAL A 2 0.71 -20.94 -37.14
C VAL A 2 1.62 -20.20 -36.17
N ALA A 3 1.83 -18.90 -36.42
CA ALA A 3 2.60 -18.03 -35.53
C ALA A 3 1.78 -17.78 -34.25
N LEU A 4 2.01 -18.60 -33.22
CA LEU A 4 1.51 -18.36 -31.87
C LEU A 4 2.35 -17.26 -31.20
N THR A 5 2.05 -15.99 -31.48
CA THR A 5 2.39 -14.89 -30.57
C THR A 5 1.44 -13.72 -30.82
N GLU A 6 0.17 -13.89 -30.45
CA GLU A 6 -0.63 -12.71 -30.16
C GLU A 6 -0.04 -12.06 -28.90
N HIS A 7 0.74 -11.00 -29.09
CA HIS A 7 1.16 -10.11 -28.01
C HIS A 7 -0.07 -9.36 -27.51
N HIS A 8 -0.96 -10.03 -26.78
CA HIS A 8 -2.01 -9.35 -26.03
C HIS A 8 -1.33 -8.49 -24.96
N GLN A 9 -1.53 -7.18 -25.06
CA GLN A 9 -1.17 -6.23 -24.01
C GLN A 9 -1.90 -6.65 -22.74
N VAL A 10 -1.19 -7.33 -21.83
CA VAL A 10 -1.71 -7.56 -20.48
C VAL A 10 -1.66 -6.21 -19.77
N ASN A 11 -2.81 -5.57 -19.61
CA ASN A 11 -2.90 -4.34 -18.84
C ASN A 11 -2.47 -4.63 -17.39
N ALA A 12 -1.60 -3.77 -16.85
CA ALA A 12 -1.21 -3.83 -15.45
C ALA A 12 -2.46 -3.80 -14.55
N PRO A 13 -2.57 -4.64 -13.50
CA PRO A 13 -3.75 -4.63 -12.65
C PRO A 13 -3.95 -3.26 -12.00
N VAL A 14 -5.17 -2.74 -12.09
CA VAL A 14 -5.50 -1.40 -11.60
C VAL A 14 -5.69 -1.42 -10.09
N VAL A 15 -5.00 -0.51 -9.40
CA VAL A 15 -5.13 -0.33 -7.94
C VAL A 15 -5.37 1.13 -7.58
N TYR A 16 -5.99 1.33 -6.42
CA TYR A 16 -6.15 2.66 -5.80
C TYR A 16 -5.35 2.76 -4.51
N GLY A 17 -4.83 3.95 -4.21
CA GLY A 17 -4.13 4.22 -2.96
C GLY A 17 -5.07 4.72 -1.87
N LEU A 18 -4.79 4.38 -0.60
CA LEU A 18 -5.46 4.96 0.56
C LEU A 18 -4.43 5.51 1.56
N LEU A 19 -4.55 6.80 1.87
CA LEU A 19 -3.72 7.49 2.86
C LEU A 19 -4.57 8.18 3.92
N ARG A 20 -4.45 7.75 5.18
CA ARG A 20 -4.85 8.58 6.32
C ARG A 20 -3.75 9.58 6.70
N LEU A 21 -4.04 10.89 6.68
CA LEU A 21 -3.10 11.99 6.88
C LEU A 21 -3.55 12.97 7.98
N VAL A 22 -3.71 12.47 9.21
CA VAL A 22 -4.08 13.29 10.36
C VAL A 22 -2.88 14.06 10.88
N ARG A 23 -2.91 15.40 10.81
CA ARG A 23 -1.84 16.30 11.29
C ARG A 23 -0.44 15.92 10.78
N VAL A 24 -0.36 15.52 9.51
CA VAL A 24 0.88 15.11 8.84
C VAL A 24 1.46 16.29 8.07
N SER A 25 2.78 16.47 8.10
CA SER A 25 3.46 17.51 7.31
C SER A 25 3.39 17.23 5.81
N THR A 26 3.46 18.28 4.98
CA THR A 26 3.47 18.14 3.51
C THR A 26 4.59 17.22 3.03
N ALA A 27 5.80 17.34 3.60
CA ALA A 27 6.93 16.47 3.25
C ALA A 27 6.61 14.99 3.51
N ARG A 28 5.96 14.69 4.64
CA ARG A 28 5.57 13.31 4.98
C ARG A 28 4.44 12.81 4.08
N GLN A 29 3.49 13.66 3.70
CA GLN A 29 2.47 13.34 2.69
C GLN A 29 3.11 12.97 1.35
N THR A 30 4.02 13.79 0.83
CA THR A 30 4.71 13.53 -0.44
C THR A 30 5.50 12.22 -0.38
N ALA A 31 6.21 11.96 0.71
CA ALA A 31 6.95 10.72 0.89
C ALA A 31 6.05 9.47 0.90
N LEU A 32 4.86 9.57 1.50
CA LEU A 32 3.89 8.47 1.51
C LEU A 32 3.30 8.21 0.12
N ALA A 33 2.95 9.26 -0.61
CA ALA A 33 2.45 9.14 -1.98
C ALA A 33 3.53 8.55 -2.93
N ALA A 34 4.78 9.03 -2.82
CA ALA A 34 5.91 8.48 -3.55
C ALA A 34 6.15 7.00 -3.22
N SER A 35 6.03 6.62 -1.94
CA SER A 35 6.14 5.23 -1.52
C SER A 35 5.04 4.33 -2.09
N LEU A 36 3.80 4.82 -2.23
CA LEU A 36 2.74 4.08 -2.91
C LEU A 36 3.05 3.91 -4.40
N ALA A 37 3.46 4.98 -5.07
CA ALA A 37 3.80 4.96 -6.49
C ALA A 37 4.98 4.01 -6.78
N GLU A 38 6.01 4.02 -5.94
CA GLU A 38 7.16 3.13 -6.07
C GLU A 38 6.77 1.67 -5.86
N TYR A 39 5.96 1.38 -4.84
CA TYR A 39 5.43 0.04 -4.61
C TYR A 39 4.62 -0.46 -5.81
N CYS A 40 3.72 0.36 -6.34
CA CYS A 40 2.93 -0.03 -7.51
C CYS A 40 3.83 -0.30 -8.72
N ARG A 41 4.82 0.55 -8.97
CA ARG A 41 5.78 0.37 -10.07
C ARG A 41 6.61 -0.91 -9.93
N SER A 42 7.10 -1.20 -8.73
CA SER A 42 7.92 -2.40 -8.44
C SER A 42 7.11 -3.71 -8.53
N HIS A 43 5.79 -3.62 -8.43
CA HIS A 43 4.87 -4.76 -8.47
C HIS A 43 4.00 -4.77 -9.74
N GLU A 44 4.34 -3.95 -10.75
CA GLU A 44 3.63 -3.86 -12.03
C GLU A 44 2.13 -3.55 -11.88
N PHE A 45 1.76 -2.81 -10.85
CA PHE A 45 0.41 -2.28 -10.66
C PHE A 45 0.27 -0.88 -11.28
N GLN A 46 -0.89 -0.61 -11.87
CA GLN A 46 -1.27 0.72 -12.31
C GLN A 46 -1.99 1.46 -11.18
N LEU A 47 -1.35 2.48 -10.59
CA LEU A 47 -1.96 3.32 -9.57
C LEU A 47 -2.87 4.39 -10.20
N SER A 48 -4.19 4.15 -10.21
CA SER A 48 -5.16 5.03 -10.89
C SER A 48 -5.60 6.25 -10.08
N GLY A 49 -5.40 6.25 -8.76
CA GLY A 49 -5.73 7.39 -7.90
C GLY A 49 -5.40 7.14 -6.44
N VAL A 50 -5.36 8.21 -5.62
CA VAL A 50 -5.09 8.11 -4.18
C VAL A 50 -6.17 8.84 -3.38
N PHE A 51 -6.90 8.07 -2.58
CA PHE A 51 -7.88 8.58 -1.61
C PHE A 51 -7.16 9.03 -0.35
N THR A 52 -7.45 10.25 0.10
CA THR A 52 -6.81 10.84 1.27
C THR A 52 -7.83 11.15 2.36
N ASP A 53 -7.74 10.44 3.49
CA ASP A 53 -8.58 10.65 4.66
C ASP A 53 -7.84 11.54 5.68
N ARG A 54 -8.32 12.77 5.87
CA ARG A 54 -7.74 13.73 6.82
C ARG A 54 -8.47 13.76 8.16
N ASP A 55 -9.58 13.06 8.27
CA ASP A 55 -10.42 13.10 9.46
C ASP A 55 -9.94 12.07 10.50
N ALA A 56 -9.56 12.59 11.67
CA ALA A 56 -9.10 11.78 12.79
C ALA A 56 -10.24 11.01 13.45
N THR A 57 -11.46 11.56 13.39
CA THR A 57 -12.67 11.11 14.07
C THR A 57 -13.55 10.24 13.19
N ALA A 58 -13.23 10.13 11.91
CA ALA A 58 -14.06 9.39 10.98
C ALA A 58 -14.24 7.94 11.44
N GLY A 59 -15.51 7.58 11.65
CA GLY A 59 -15.91 6.23 12.01
C GLY A 59 -15.72 5.22 10.87
N PRO A 60 -16.38 4.05 10.96
CA PRO A 60 -16.26 3.01 9.92
C PRO A 60 -16.66 3.46 8.52
N ILE A 61 -17.47 4.51 8.42
CA ILE A 61 -18.10 5.02 7.21
C ILE A 61 -17.64 6.47 6.99
N SER A 62 -16.38 6.69 6.62
CA SER A 62 -15.93 8.02 6.15
C SER A 62 -16.32 8.21 4.69
N ALA A 63 -16.59 9.45 4.28
CA ALA A 63 -16.91 9.76 2.88
C ALA A 63 -15.79 9.29 1.93
N VAL A 64 -14.53 9.46 2.34
CA VAL A 64 -13.36 9.00 1.58
C VAL A 64 -13.36 7.47 1.43
N PHE A 65 -13.68 6.74 2.50
CA PHE A 65 -13.73 5.29 2.44
C PHE A 65 -14.94 4.77 1.64
N MET A 66 -16.06 5.47 1.66
CA MET A 66 -17.21 5.16 0.82
C MET A 66 -16.88 5.34 -0.66
N GLY A 67 -16.29 6.47 -1.04
CA GLY A 67 -15.85 6.69 -2.42
C GLY A 67 -14.79 5.68 -2.88
N LEU A 68 -13.94 5.20 -1.97
CA LEU A 68 -13.03 4.08 -2.26
C LEU A 68 -13.82 2.79 -2.56
N LEU A 69 -14.83 2.45 -1.75
CA LEU A 69 -15.63 1.24 -2.02
C LEU A 69 -16.40 1.34 -3.34
N ASP A 70 -16.85 2.53 -3.71
CA ASP A 70 -17.55 2.75 -4.99
C ASP A 70 -16.62 2.44 -6.18
N VAL A 71 -15.35 2.86 -6.13
CA VAL A 71 -14.39 2.52 -7.20
C VAL A 71 -13.94 1.06 -7.15
N LEU A 72 -13.86 0.45 -5.96
CA LEU A 72 -13.53 -0.98 -5.83
C LEU A 72 -14.65 -1.90 -6.34
N ALA A 73 -15.87 -1.37 -6.52
CA ALA A 73 -16.97 -2.09 -7.13
C ALA A 73 -16.93 -2.07 -8.68
N LEU A 74 -16.04 -1.29 -9.28
CA LEU A 74 -15.85 -1.26 -10.73
C LEU A 74 -15.20 -2.56 -11.22
N PRO A 75 -15.54 -3.02 -12.43
CA PRO A 75 -14.83 -4.13 -13.04
C PRO A 75 -13.33 -3.76 -13.21
N ASP A 76 -12.49 -4.80 -13.21
CA ASP A 76 -11.05 -4.70 -13.47
C ASP A 76 -10.20 -3.96 -12.43
N VAL A 77 -10.79 -3.57 -11.29
CA VAL A 77 -10.05 -3.04 -10.14
C VAL A 77 -9.54 -4.20 -9.27
N TYR A 78 -8.21 -4.34 -9.20
CA TYR A 78 -7.55 -5.39 -8.43
C TYR A 78 -7.65 -5.16 -6.92
N GLY A 79 -7.58 -3.89 -6.49
CA GLY A 79 -7.77 -3.55 -5.09
C GLY A 79 -7.15 -2.24 -4.65
N VAL A 80 -6.79 -2.19 -3.37
CA VAL A 80 -6.31 -0.99 -2.69
C VAL A 80 -4.92 -1.21 -2.08
N VAL A 81 -4.04 -0.22 -2.26
CA VAL A 81 -2.72 -0.17 -1.63
C VAL A 81 -2.72 0.85 -0.49
N ALA A 82 -2.18 0.46 0.68
CA ALA A 82 -1.97 1.35 1.80
C ALA A 82 -0.56 1.17 2.39
N PRO A 83 0.05 2.20 3.00
CA PRO A 83 1.36 2.05 3.62
C PRO A 83 1.35 1.11 4.84
N ALA A 84 0.23 1.08 5.57
CA ALA A 84 0.02 0.24 6.75
C ALA A 84 -1.47 0.18 7.12
N MET A 85 -1.85 -0.79 7.97
CA MET A 85 -3.22 -0.92 8.49
C MET A 85 -3.72 0.36 9.20
N SER A 86 -2.83 1.13 9.83
CA SER A 86 -3.17 2.41 10.47
C SER A 86 -3.70 3.47 9.51
N HIS A 87 -3.46 3.32 8.20
CA HIS A 87 -4.03 4.19 7.18
C HIS A 87 -5.49 3.85 6.84
N LEU A 88 -6.00 2.68 7.25
CA LEU A 88 -7.43 2.39 7.19
C LEU A 88 -8.16 3.02 8.38
N GLY A 89 -7.49 3.22 9.51
CA GLY A 89 -8.06 3.84 10.70
C GLY A 89 -7.53 3.25 12.01
N PRO A 90 -8.14 3.58 13.16
CA PRO A 90 -7.89 2.88 14.43
C PRO A 90 -8.12 1.36 14.30
N LYS A 91 -7.47 0.54 15.12
CA LYS A 91 -7.41 -0.94 14.96
C LYS A 91 -8.76 -1.60 14.63
N ALA A 92 -9.82 -1.32 15.39
CA ALA A 92 -11.15 -1.88 15.17
C ALA A 92 -11.75 -1.45 13.81
N ILE A 93 -11.61 -0.16 13.49
CA ILE A 93 -12.04 0.44 12.22
C ILE A 93 -11.25 -0.13 11.05
N ALA A 94 -9.93 -0.25 11.18
CA ALA A 94 -9.07 -0.80 10.15
C ALA A 94 -9.41 -2.26 9.84
N ALA A 95 -9.70 -3.08 10.86
CA ALA A 95 -10.15 -4.46 10.68
C ALA A 95 -11.51 -4.52 9.97
N GLN A 96 -12.46 -3.65 10.34
CA GLN A 96 -13.77 -3.57 9.69
C GLN A 96 -13.65 -3.13 8.23
N ARG A 97 -12.87 -2.09 7.95
CA ARG A 97 -12.62 -1.59 6.59
C ARG A 97 -11.90 -2.63 5.73
N GLY A 98 -10.93 -3.36 6.29
CA GLY A 98 -10.26 -4.48 5.62
C GLY A 98 -11.24 -5.59 5.22
N ARG A 99 -12.18 -5.95 6.11
CA ARG A 99 -13.26 -6.90 5.76
C ARG A 99 -14.17 -6.41 4.65
N ARG A 100 -14.50 -5.11 4.62
CA ARG A 100 -15.34 -4.52 3.56
C ARG A 100 -14.64 -4.52 2.20
N VAL A 101 -13.34 -4.24 2.16
CA VAL A 101 -12.53 -4.36 0.94
C VAL A 101 -12.55 -5.81 0.43
N ALA A 102 -12.31 -6.78 1.31
CA ALA A 102 -12.35 -8.20 0.93
C ALA A 102 -13.75 -8.64 0.48
N ALA A 103 -14.80 -8.15 1.13
CA ALA A 103 -16.19 -8.44 0.73
C ALA A 103 -16.58 -7.84 -0.62
N ALA A 104 -15.88 -6.80 -1.08
CA ALA A 104 -16.01 -6.26 -2.43
C ALA A 104 -15.23 -7.07 -3.49
N GLY A 105 -14.62 -8.21 -3.12
CA GLY A 105 -13.80 -9.01 -4.02
C GLY A 105 -12.41 -8.40 -4.31
N SER A 106 -12.04 -7.33 -3.60
CA SER A 106 -10.78 -6.59 -3.81
C SER A 106 -9.68 -7.02 -2.83
N HIS A 107 -8.42 -6.86 -3.25
CA HIS A 107 -7.26 -7.12 -2.41
C HIS A 107 -6.80 -5.88 -1.62
N LEU A 108 -6.47 -6.07 -0.33
CA LEU A 108 -5.76 -5.06 0.46
C LEU A 108 -4.24 -5.34 0.44
N LEU A 109 -3.51 -4.48 -0.24
CA LEU A 109 -2.05 -4.55 -0.39
C LEU A 109 -1.39 -3.57 0.58
N LEU A 110 -0.42 -4.05 1.36
CA LEU A 110 0.33 -3.21 2.27
C LEU A 110 1.75 -3.01 1.75
N VAL A 111 2.20 -1.76 1.68
CA VAL A 111 3.61 -1.43 1.41
C VAL A 111 4.41 -1.84 2.63
N ARG A 112 4.77 -3.13 2.71
CA ARG A 112 5.59 -3.66 3.79
C ARG A 112 6.85 -2.82 3.84
N LYS A 113 7.12 -2.17 4.98
CA LYS A 113 8.46 -1.65 5.23
C LYS A 113 9.41 -2.83 5.10
N HIS A 114 10.32 -2.77 4.12
CA HIS A 114 11.53 -3.55 4.18
C HIS A 114 12.21 -3.18 5.51
N ARG A 115 12.05 -4.03 6.54
CA ARG A 115 13.02 -4.04 7.62
C ARG A 115 14.27 -4.56 6.95
N ILE A 116 15.21 -3.66 6.64
CA ILE A 116 16.59 -4.07 6.43
C ILE A 116 16.93 -4.86 7.69
N PRO A 117 17.23 -6.18 7.60
CA PRO A 117 17.74 -6.90 8.75
C PRO A 117 19.00 -6.15 9.14
N GLN A 118 19.03 -5.60 10.36
CA GLN A 118 20.24 -4.99 10.89
C GLN A 118 21.32 -6.06 10.79
N CYS A 119 22.32 -5.86 9.91
CA CYS A 119 23.54 -6.65 9.96
C CYS A 119 24.07 -6.53 11.39
N PRO A 120 24.21 -7.63 12.15
CA PRO A 120 25.00 -7.57 13.36
C PRO A 120 26.43 -7.31 12.88
N VAL A 121 26.91 -6.08 13.07
CA VAL A 121 28.34 -5.78 12.98
C VAL A 121 29.00 -6.64 14.05
N SER A 122 29.52 -7.80 13.64
CA SER A 122 30.43 -8.61 14.43
C SER A 122 31.61 -7.73 14.78
N ARG A 123 31.72 -7.34 16.05
CA ARG A 123 32.94 -6.77 16.61
C ARG A 123 33.99 -7.89 16.60
N CYS A 124 34.77 -7.97 15.54
CA CYS A 124 36.02 -8.70 15.55
C CYS A 124 37.04 -7.82 16.28
N GLY A 125 37.21 -8.05 17.59
CA GLY A 125 38.27 -7.41 18.37
C GLY A 125 39.64 -7.98 17.96
N PRO A 126 40.72 -7.18 18.01
CA PRO A 126 42.05 -7.65 17.64
C PRO A 126 42.59 -8.63 18.68
N LEU A 127 43.06 -9.78 18.21
CA LEU A 127 43.89 -10.71 18.96
C LEU A 127 45.22 -10.02 19.30
N VAL A 128 45.43 -9.72 20.58
CA VAL A 128 46.72 -9.29 21.11
C VAL A 128 47.65 -10.51 21.10
N GLY A 129 48.71 -10.44 20.30
CA GLY A 129 49.76 -11.46 20.22
C GLY A 129 50.69 -11.48 21.44
N PRO A 130 51.50 -12.54 21.60
CA PRO A 130 52.19 -12.85 22.85
C PRO A 130 53.52 -12.10 23.00
N ARG A 131 53.95 -11.94 24.25
CA ARG A 131 55.34 -11.69 24.64
C ARG A 131 55.76 -12.75 25.64
#